data_AF-A0A2N5LIX3-F1
#
_entry.id   AF-A0A2N5LIX3-F1
#
_cell.length_a   1.000
_cell.length_b   1.000
_cell.length_c   1.000
_cell.angle_alpha   90.00
_cell.angle_beta   90.00
_cell.angle_gamma   90.00
#
_symmetry.space_group_name_H-M   'P 1'
#
loop_
_entity.id
_entity.type
_entity.pdbx_description
1 polymer ?
#
loop_
_entity_poly.entity_id
_entity_poly.type
_entity_poly.pdbx_seq_one_letter_code
_entity_poly.pdbx_strand_id
1 'polypeptide(L)'
;MSQSNDILEPRLVAVDSYYLSVINDRIQDLSNDAESLAMALSAISTDDDASKGVIVAVKSALFANSELATILSEQMDGLILLPEIKVNDYE
;
A
#
# COMPACT_ATOMS: atom_id res chain seq x y z
N MET A 1 -4.25 -31.30 19.68
CA MET A 1 -3.21 -30.25 19.69
C MET A 1 -3.93 -28.93 19.54
N SER A 2 -3.94 -28.10 20.57
CA SER A 2 -4.55 -26.77 20.53
C SER A 2 -3.54 -25.83 19.88
N GLN A 3 -3.81 -25.33 18.67
CA GLN A 3 -3.02 -24.24 18.10
C GLN A 3 -3.36 -22.98 18.88
N SER A 4 -2.42 -22.50 19.69
CA SER A 4 -2.48 -21.15 20.25
C SER A 4 -2.40 -20.19 19.06
N ASN A 5 -3.50 -19.53 18.73
CA ASN A 5 -3.42 -18.29 17.96
C ASN A 5 -2.79 -17.27 18.91
N ASP A 6 -1.46 -17.25 18.96
CA ASP A 6 -0.71 -16.22 19.68
C ASP A 6 -1.03 -14.87 19.02
N ILE A 7 -2.05 -14.21 19.54
CA ILE A 7 -2.35 -12.81 19.23
C ILE A 7 -1.14 -12.04 19.75
N LEU A 8 -0.29 -11.57 18.84
CA LEU A 8 0.83 -10.71 19.19
C LEU A 8 0.24 -9.44 19.82
N GLU A 9 0.50 -9.25 21.11
CA GLU A 9 0.11 -8.01 21.78
C GLU A 9 0.77 -6.82 21.06
N PRO A 10 0.05 -5.69 20.85
CA PRO A 10 0.63 -4.50 20.26
C PRO A 10 1.88 -4.07 21.05
N ARG A 11 3.03 -3.95 20.36
CA ARG A 11 4.28 -3.48 20.96
C ARG A 11 4.59 -2.09 20.42
N LEU A 12 4.85 -1.14 21.32
CA LEU A 12 5.37 0.17 20.95
C LEU A 12 6.84 0.02 20.55
N VAL A 13 7.15 0.32 19.31
CA VAL A 13 8.51 0.29 18.75
C VAL A 13 8.82 1.67 18.22
N ALA A 14 9.97 2.22 18.59
CA ALA A 14 10.47 3.45 17.98
C ALA A 14 10.87 3.13 16.53
N VAL A 15 10.24 3.81 15.57
CA VAL A 15 10.53 3.67 14.14
C VAL A 15 11.10 4.99 13.65
N ASP A 16 12.24 4.93 12.97
CA ASP A 16 12.86 6.10 12.33
C ASP A 16 11.93 6.61 11.22
N SER A 17 11.70 7.92 11.19
CA SER A 17 10.91 8.56 10.14
C SER A 17 11.51 8.32 8.75
N TYR A 18 12.84 8.14 8.65
CA TYR A 18 13.49 7.74 7.41
C TYR A 18 12.98 6.40 6.87
N TYR A 19 12.83 5.39 7.72
CA TYR A 19 12.29 4.09 7.29
C TYR A 19 10.83 4.21 6.83
N LEU A 20 10.03 5.04 7.52
CA LEU A 20 8.66 5.31 7.12
C LEU A 20 8.60 6.03 5.76
N SER A 21 9.49 6.99 5.50
CA SER A 21 9.60 7.66 4.19
C SER A 21 9.95 6.69 3.07
N VAL A 22 10.91 5.79 3.28
CA VAL A 22 11.27 4.78 2.26
C VAL A 22 10.11 3.83 1.97
N ILE A 23 9.33 3.45 3.00
CA ILE A 23 8.12 2.65 2.81
C ILE A 23 7.07 3.45 2.02
N ASN A 24 6.90 4.73 2.35
CA ASN A 24 5.96 5.62 1.67
C ASN A 24 6.28 5.77 0.18
N ASP A 25 7.53 6.03 -0.17
CA ASP A 25 8.00 6.11 -1.56
C ASP A 25 7.66 4.83 -2.32
N ARG A 26 7.85 3.67 -1.67
CA ARG A 26 7.53 2.37 -2.28
C ARG A 26 6.03 2.16 -2.47
N ILE A 27 5.20 2.65 -1.56
CA ILE A 27 3.74 2.62 -1.70
C ILE A 27 3.31 3.49 -2.89
N GLN A 28 3.90 4.68 -3.04
CA GLN A 28 3.62 5.57 -4.16
C GLN A 28 4.05 4.96 -5.50
N ASP A 29 5.24 4.34 -5.57
CA ASP A 29 5.69 3.57 -6.74
C ASP A 29 4.65 2.51 -7.15
N LEU A 30 4.17 1.73 -6.19
CA LEU A 30 3.16 0.68 -6.44
C LEU A 30 1.83 1.27 -6.93
N SER A 31 1.43 2.43 -6.41
CA SER A 31 0.23 3.13 -6.88
C SER A 31 0.39 3.52 -8.35
N ASN A 32 1.51 4.17 -8.69
CA ASN A 32 1.83 4.64 -10.04
C ASN A 32 1.95 3.47 -11.04
N ASP A 33 2.59 2.37 -10.64
CA ASP A 33 2.72 1.16 -11.47
C ASP A 33 1.35 0.53 -11.74
N ALA A 34 0.49 0.43 -10.73
CA ALA A 34 -0.85 -0.13 -10.87
C ALA A 34 -1.71 0.71 -11.82
N GLU A 35 -1.71 2.04 -11.67
CA GLU A 35 -2.40 2.95 -12.58
C GLU A 35 -1.86 2.85 -14.01
N SER A 36 -0.53 2.84 -14.17
CA SER A 36 0.13 2.73 -15.48
C SER A 36 -0.22 1.43 -16.20
N LEU A 37 -0.25 0.30 -15.48
CA LEU A 37 -0.68 -0.99 -16.02
C LEU A 37 -2.17 -1.00 -16.41
N ALA A 38 -3.03 -0.38 -15.60
CA ALA A 38 -4.46 -0.23 -15.90
C ALA A 38 -4.69 0.58 -17.19
N MET A 39 -3.89 1.64 -17.38
CA MET A 39 -3.90 2.45 -18.60
C MET A 39 -3.36 1.66 -19.80
N ALA A 40 -2.27 0.90 -19.65
CA ALA A 40 -1.74 0.05 -20.70
C ALA A 40 -2.75 -1.03 -21.16
N LEU A 41 -3.49 -1.64 -20.23
CA LEU A 41 -4.55 -2.60 -20.55
C LEU A 41 -5.68 -1.96 -21.38
N SER A 42 -5.94 -0.67 -21.22
CA SER A 42 -6.93 0.04 -22.03
C SER A 42 -6.53 0.21 -23.50
N ALA A 43 -5.24 0.04 -23.83
CA ALA A 43 -4.74 0.05 -25.20
C ALA A 43 -4.84 -1.31 -25.90
N ILE A 44 -5.12 -2.40 -25.16
CA ILE A 44 -5.26 -3.74 -25.74
C ILE A 44 -6.65 -3.88 -26.37
N SER A 45 -6.68 -4.14 -27.67
CA SER A 45 -7.88 -4.51 -28.40
C SER A 45 -7.96 -6.03 -28.58
N THR A 46 -9.15 -6.59 -28.37
CA THR A 46 -9.45 -8.01 -28.60
C THR A 46 -10.88 -8.16 -29.07
N ASP A 47 -11.11 -9.08 -30.00
CA ASP A 47 -12.44 -9.33 -30.57
C ASP A 47 -13.26 -10.31 -29.71
N ASP A 48 -12.60 -11.09 -28.85
CA ASP A 48 -13.23 -12.07 -27.97
C ASP A 48 -13.83 -11.41 -26.71
N ASP A 49 -15.13 -11.63 -26.48
CA ASP A 49 -15.88 -11.00 -25.39
C ASP A 49 -15.41 -11.47 -24.01
N ALA A 50 -14.98 -12.72 -23.87
CA ALA A 50 -14.42 -13.21 -22.62
C ALA A 50 -13.13 -12.47 -22.27
N SER A 51 -12.24 -12.29 -23.24
CA SER A 51 -11.00 -11.53 -23.10
C SER A 51 -11.26 -10.06 -22.74
N LYS A 52 -12.26 -9.41 -23.34
CA LYS A 52 -12.68 -8.04 -22.94
C LYS A 52 -13.11 -8.00 -21.47
N GLY A 53 -13.90 -8.98 -21.04
CA GLY A 53 -14.34 -9.10 -19.65
C GLY A 53 -13.17 -9.24 -18.68
N VAL A 54 -12.20 -10.10 -19.01
CA VAL A 54 -10.97 -10.26 -18.21
C VAL A 54 -10.16 -8.96 -18.15
N ILE A 55 -9.96 -8.28 -19.28
CA ILE A 55 -9.23 -7.00 -19.32
C ILE A 55 -9.89 -5.96 -18.42
N VAL A 56 -11.23 -5.84 -18.49
CA VAL A 56 -11.99 -4.92 -17.62
C VAL A 56 -11.81 -5.29 -16.15
N ALA A 57 -11.92 -6.58 -15.79
CA ALA A 57 -11.77 -7.03 -14.41
C ALA A 57 -10.38 -6.74 -13.85
N VAL A 58 -9.32 -7.05 -14.59
CA VAL A 58 -7.93 -6.78 -14.17
C VAL A 58 -7.69 -5.27 -14.05
N LYS A 59 -8.20 -4.48 -15.00
CA LYS A 59 -8.08 -3.02 -14.95
C LYS A 59 -8.74 -2.44 -13.70
N SER A 60 -9.95 -2.87 -13.37
CA SER A 60 -10.66 -2.43 -12.17
C SER A 60 -9.89 -2.79 -10.89
N ALA A 61 -9.30 -3.99 -10.83
CA ALA A 61 -8.48 -4.40 -9.68
C ALA A 61 -7.20 -3.54 -9.54
N LEU A 62 -6.55 -3.21 -10.65
CA LEU A 62 -5.37 -2.34 -10.66
C LEU A 62 -5.69 -0.92 -10.18
N PHE A 63 -6.79 -0.32 -10.66
CA PHE A 63 -7.23 0.99 -10.16
C PHE A 63 -7.56 0.97 -8.67
N ALA A 64 -8.26 -0.07 -8.18
CA ALA A 64 -8.54 -0.21 -6.76
C ALA A 64 -7.25 -0.35 -5.91
N ASN A 65 -6.24 -1.07 -6.41
CA ASN A 65 -4.95 -1.18 -5.74
C ASN A 65 -4.19 0.15 -5.71
N SER A 66 -4.24 0.92 -6.80
CA SER A 66 -3.67 2.27 -6.85
C SER A 66 -4.34 3.20 -5.82
N GLU A 67 -5.68 3.21 -5.76
CA GLU A 67 -6.42 3.99 -4.77
C GLU A 67 -6.06 3.60 -3.33
N LEU A 68 -6.01 2.30 -3.03
CA LEU A 68 -5.62 1.81 -1.70
C LEU A 68 -4.18 2.23 -1.35
N ALA A 69 -3.25 2.12 -2.29
CA ALA A 69 -1.86 2.55 -2.09
C ALA A 69 -1.80 4.05 -1.80
N THR A 70 -2.55 4.88 -2.51
CA THR A 70 -2.65 6.33 -2.24
C THR A 70 -3.14 6.60 -0.81
N ILE A 71 -4.19 5.94 -0.36
CA ILE A 71 -4.70 6.08 1.02
C ILE A 71 -3.63 5.67 2.05
N LEU A 72 -2.92 4.57 1.82
CA LEU A 72 -1.85 4.11 2.71
C LEU A 72 -0.68 5.10 2.73
N SER A 73 -0.38 5.74 1.60
CA SER A 73 0.64 6.77 1.51
C SER A 73 0.27 8.00 2.34
N GLU A 74 -0.98 8.47 2.25
CA GLU A 74 -1.48 9.58 3.08
C GLU A 74 -1.41 9.26 4.59
N GLN A 75 -1.73 8.02 4.96
CA GLN A 75 -1.58 7.56 6.35
C GLN A 75 -0.11 7.56 6.79
N MET A 76 0.80 7.14 5.90
CA MET A 76 2.23 7.11 6.17
C MET A 76 2.80 8.52 6.31
N ASP A 77 2.39 9.47 5.46
CA ASP A 77 2.73 10.89 5.59
C ASP A 77 2.32 11.42 6.97
N GLY A 78 1.12 11.05 7.43
CA GLY A 78 0.64 11.37 8.77
C GLY A 78 1.58 10.87 9.87
N LEU A 79 2.15 9.67 9.73
CA LEU A 79 3.09 9.09 10.70
C LEU A 79 4.49 9.74 10.62
N ILE A 80 4.98 10.01 9.40
CA ILE A 80 6.29 10.64 9.17
C ILE A 80 6.34 12.04 9.80
N LEU A 81 5.22 12.77 9.74
CA LEU A 81 5.10 14.13 10.24
C LEU A 81 4.85 14.21 11.76
N LEU A 82 4.68 13.07 12.44
CA LEU A 82 4.52 13.07 13.89
C LEU A 82 5.80 13.62 14.56
N PRO A 83 5.66 14.46 15.60
CA PRO A 83 6.82 14.95 16.33
C PRO A 83 7.56 13.78 16.97
N GLU A 84 8.90 13.82 16.91
CA GLU A 84 9.74 12.85 17.60
C GLU A 84 9.39 12.82 19.10
N ILE A 85 8.99 11.64 19.57
CA ILE A 85 8.81 11.41 20.99
C ILE A 85 10.20 11.30 21.60
N LYS A 86 10.60 12.32 22.37
CA LYS A 86 11.74 12.18 23.28
C LYS A 86 11.38 11.10 24.29
N VAL A 87 12.07 9.97 24.23
CA VAL A 87 12.06 9.01 25.33
C VAL A 87 12.74 9.75 26.48
N ASN A 88 11.93 10.27 27.42
CA ASN A 88 12.49 10.73 28.68
C ASN A 88 13.13 9.51 29.33
N ASP A 89 14.43 9.58 29.59
CA ASP A 89 15.14 8.65 30.45
C ASP A 89 14.48 8.72 31.83
N TYR A 90 13.50 7.85 32.07
CA TYR A 90 13.07 7.57 33.43
C TYR A 90 14.14 6.65 34.02
N GLU A 91 15.08 7.25 34.75
CA GLU A 91 15.92 6.57 35.75
C GLU A 91 15.08 5.82 36.78
#